data_AF-A0A2E8RJE6-F1
#
_entry.id   AF-A0A2E8RJE6-F1
#
_cell.length_a   1.000
_cell.length_b   1.000
_cell.length_c   1.000
_cell.angle_alpha   90.00
_cell.angle_beta   90.00
_cell.angle_gamma   90.00
#
_symmetry.space_group_name_H-M   'P 1'
#
loop_
_entity.id
_entity.type
_entity.pdbx_description
1 polymer ?
#
loop_
_entity_poly.entity_id
_entity_poly.type
_entity_poly.pdbx_seq_one_letter_code
_entity_poly.pdbx_strand_id
1 'polypeptide(L)'
;MRYIDVLCRKGEEFGLKDLKDGYRHRMLRSVGEISEYIELELCLKTSTDVGLLLELCEGVEVDGMVLETGTYYGAASIAMAMYSKMMGLGRVITIERDMGEVGDLCLEGFDLGLGEGFGLHLPSSYGVRRWCNLIYNCVRSNIGGWLIPIGCDSLLALDFLSPVLRMLYVDGGHSYEVAKGDILGYGDMLVSGGLIVVDDYNEGHMGVMRAVDEVMFGGEMFTSCEVVGSMVKGVKV
;
A
#
# COMPACT_ATOMS: atom_id res chain seq x y z
N MET A 1 -11.87 17.91 9.62
CA MET A 1 -13.09 17.46 8.91
C MET A 1 -12.74 16.09 8.40
N ARG A 2 -13.35 15.02 8.92
CA ARG A 2 -12.78 13.65 8.79
C ARG A 2 -12.88 13.18 7.33
N TYR A 3 -11.95 12.34 6.87
CA TYR A 3 -11.99 11.73 5.52
C TYR A 3 -13.38 11.22 5.10
N ILE A 4 -14.11 10.56 6.01
CA ILE A 4 -15.47 10.07 5.80
C ILE A 4 -16.44 11.21 5.45
N ASP A 5 -16.33 12.38 6.10
CA ASP A 5 -17.18 13.53 5.85
C ASP A 5 -16.93 14.12 4.45
N VAL A 6 -15.66 14.11 4.00
CA VAL A 6 -15.27 14.60 2.67
C VAL A 6 -15.75 13.65 1.57
N LEU A 7 -15.61 12.33 1.78
CA LEU A 7 -16.14 11.32 0.87
C LEU A 7 -17.67 11.38 0.76
N CYS A 8 -18.39 11.61 1.87
CA CYS A 8 -19.83 11.82 1.86
C CYS A 8 -20.21 13.03 0.98
N ARG A 9 -19.51 14.15 1.17
CA ARG A 9 -19.81 15.41 0.49
C ARG A 9 -19.52 15.36 -1.01
N LYS A 10 -18.40 14.74 -1.41
CA LYS A 10 -18.12 14.51 -2.83
C LYS A 10 -19.06 13.48 -3.44
N GLY A 11 -19.47 12.47 -2.67
CA GLY A 11 -20.54 11.57 -3.09
C GLY A 11 -21.81 12.33 -3.48
N GLU A 12 -22.23 13.30 -2.69
CA GLU A 12 -23.38 14.17 -3.00
C GLU A 12 -23.17 15.01 -4.28
N GLU A 13 -21.96 15.54 -4.52
CA GLU A 13 -21.60 16.26 -5.77
C GLU A 13 -21.69 15.38 -7.02
N PHE A 14 -21.42 14.06 -6.88
CA PHE A 14 -21.57 13.06 -7.94
C PHE A 14 -22.96 12.40 -7.98
N GLY A 15 -23.95 12.91 -7.23
CA GLY A 15 -25.33 12.40 -7.24
C GLY A 15 -25.57 11.17 -6.35
N LEU A 16 -24.62 10.80 -5.49
CA LEU A 16 -24.71 9.69 -4.53
C LEU A 16 -25.31 10.18 -3.20
N LYS A 17 -26.59 10.56 -3.23
CA LYS A 17 -27.36 10.92 -2.03
C LYS A 17 -27.76 9.63 -1.31
N ASP A 18 -27.08 9.31 -0.20
CA ASP A 18 -27.47 8.38 0.90
C ASP A 18 -26.25 7.72 1.61
N LEU A 19 -25.11 8.41 1.72
CA LEU A 19 -23.89 7.84 2.32
C LEU A 19 -23.85 7.87 3.86
N LYS A 20 -24.78 8.56 4.54
CA LYS A 20 -24.69 8.77 6.00
C LYS A 20 -25.15 7.58 6.86
N ASP A 21 -26.06 6.74 6.37
CA ASP A 21 -26.56 5.57 7.12
C ASP A 21 -26.16 4.22 6.49
N GLY A 22 -25.20 4.23 5.56
CA GLY A 22 -25.04 3.14 4.58
C GLY A 22 -23.63 2.89 4.06
N TYR A 23 -22.57 3.25 4.79
CA TYR A 23 -21.18 2.99 4.38
C TYR A 23 -20.84 1.49 4.18
N ARG A 24 -21.75 0.58 4.55
CA ARG A 24 -21.59 -0.87 4.34
C ARG A 24 -22.24 -1.45 3.09
N HIS A 25 -23.18 -0.79 2.41
CA HIS A 25 -24.00 -1.54 1.43
C HIS A 25 -24.55 -0.81 0.20
N ARG A 26 -24.39 0.52 0.01
CA ARG A 26 -25.16 1.24 -1.03
C ARG A 26 -24.40 1.91 -2.17
N MET A 27 -23.09 1.72 -2.29
CA MET A 27 -22.39 1.91 -3.57
C MET A 27 -22.67 0.78 -4.59
N LEU A 28 -23.54 -0.18 -4.23
CA LEU A 28 -23.65 -1.52 -4.82
C LEU A 28 -24.84 -1.75 -5.77
N ARG A 29 -25.65 -0.75 -6.15
CA ARG A 29 -26.90 -1.03 -6.92
C ARG A 29 -27.02 -0.45 -8.33
N SER A 30 -26.13 0.41 -8.79
CA SER A 30 -26.18 0.94 -10.17
C SER A 30 -25.15 0.31 -11.12
N VAL A 31 -24.41 -0.71 -10.67
CA VAL A 31 -23.32 -1.36 -11.42
C VAL A 31 -23.55 -2.87 -11.44
N GLY A 32 -24.76 -3.27 -11.85
CA GLY A 32 -25.35 -4.61 -11.62
C GLY A 32 -24.71 -5.79 -12.35
N GLU A 33 -23.63 -5.62 -13.11
CA GLU A 33 -22.90 -6.74 -13.74
C GLU A 33 -21.38 -6.69 -13.48
N ILE A 34 -20.87 -5.66 -12.80
CA ILE A 34 -19.42 -5.45 -12.58
C ILE A 34 -19.07 -5.51 -11.07
N SER A 35 -20.06 -5.44 -10.16
CA SER A 35 -19.80 -5.50 -8.71
C SER A 35 -19.31 -6.87 -8.22
N GLU A 36 -19.71 -7.97 -8.87
CA GLU A 36 -19.29 -9.32 -8.44
C GLU A 36 -17.78 -9.57 -8.65
N TYR A 37 -17.12 -8.89 -9.59
CA TYR A 37 -15.68 -9.07 -9.83
C TYR A 37 -14.79 -8.09 -9.06
N ILE A 38 -15.33 -6.93 -8.66
CA ILE A 38 -14.62 -5.91 -7.89
C ILE A 38 -14.61 -6.26 -6.39
N GLU A 39 -15.66 -6.91 -5.87
CA GLU A 39 -15.73 -7.35 -4.47
C GLU A 39 -14.81 -8.53 -4.14
N LEU A 40 -14.42 -9.35 -5.13
CA LEU A 40 -13.65 -10.58 -4.88
C LEU A 40 -12.14 -10.37 -4.72
N GLU A 41 -11.56 -9.25 -5.18
CA GLU A 41 -10.09 -9.05 -5.16
C GLU A 41 -9.58 -7.77 -4.50
N LEU A 42 -10.36 -6.70 -4.46
CA LEU A 42 -10.00 -5.51 -3.66
C LEU A 42 -10.24 -5.74 -2.15
N CYS A 43 -10.73 -6.92 -1.76
CA CYS A 43 -11.28 -7.23 -0.45
C CYS A 43 -10.52 -8.37 0.28
N LEU A 44 -9.20 -8.42 0.16
CA LEU A 44 -8.37 -9.30 1.00
C LEU A 44 -7.56 -8.57 2.08
N LYS A 45 -7.57 -7.22 2.09
CA LYS A 45 -7.37 -6.46 3.34
C LYS A 45 -8.72 -5.94 3.78
N THR A 46 -9.04 -6.10 5.06
CA THR A 46 -10.33 -5.68 5.58
C THR A 46 -10.46 -4.16 5.36
N SER A 47 -11.65 -3.68 5.07
CA SER A 47 -11.94 -2.23 4.92
C SER A 47 -11.45 -1.37 6.11
N THR A 48 -11.15 -2.01 7.23
CA THR A 48 -10.67 -1.40 8.48
C THR A 48 -9.22 -0.91 8.37
N ASP A 49 -8.31 -1.71 7.80
CA ASP A 49 -6.88 -1.38 7.80
C ASP A 49 -6.58 -0.22 6.84
N VAL A 50 -7.23 -0.21 5.66
CA VAL A 50 -7.18 0.93 4.74
C VAL A 50 -7.80 2.18 5.38
N GLY A 51 -8.90 2.04 6.13
CA GLY A 51 -9.50 3.16 6.85
C GLY A 51 -8.54 3.78 7.86
N LEU A 52 -7.89 2.93 8.66
CA LEU A 52 -6.90 3.33 9.64
C LEU A 52 -5.66 3.97 8.98
N LEU A 53 -5.17 3.40 7.87
CA LEU A 53 -4.07 3.96 7.09
C LEU A 53 -4.37 5.38 6.60
N LEU A 54 -5.61 5.66 6.20
CA LEU A 54 -6.02 7.01 5.76
C LEU A 54 -6.14 7.99 6.93
N GLU A 55 -6.58 7.54 8.10
CA GLU A 55 -6.54 8.35 9.32
C GLU A 55 -5.10 8.72 9.69
N LEU A 56 -4.17 7.77 9.56
CA LEU A 56 -2.75 8.01 9.73
C LEU A 56 -2.19 9.00 8.70
N CYS A 57 -2.57 8.85 7.42
CA CYS A 57 -2.17 9.77 6.34
C CYS A 57 -2.71 11.20 6.55
N GLU A 58 -3.92 11.35 7.09
CA GLU A 58 -4.53 12.65 7.43
C GLU A 58 -3.77 13.36 8.56
N GLY A 59 -3.18 12.60 9.49
CA GLY A 59 -2.40 13.13 10.62
C GLY A 59 -1.01 13.65 10.26
N VAL A 60 -0.54 13.49 9.02
CA VAL A 60 0.80 13.93 8.59
C VAL A 60 0.76 15.40 8.17
N GLU A 61 1.38 16.27 8.98
CA GLU A 61 1.41 17.73 8.78
C GLU A 61 2.56 18.23 7.89
N VAL A 62 3.45 17.34 7.45
CA VAL A 62 4.60 17.68 6.60
C VAL A 62 4.33 17.43 5.12
N ASP A 63 5.03 18.19 4.27
CA ASP A 63 4.96 18.07 2.81
C ASP A 63 5.88 16.97 2.28
N GLY A 64 5.48 16.37 1.16
CA GLY A 64 6.25 15.32 0.51
C GLY A 64 5.37 14.31 -0.22
N MET A 65 5.99 13.30 -0.81
CA MET A 65 5.31 12.17 -1.44
C MET A 65 4.97 11.11 -0.41
N VAL A 66 4.03 10.22 -0.77
CA VAL A 66 3.81 8.96 -0.04
C VAL A 66 4.50 7.84 -0.83
N LEU A 67 5.17 6.93 -0.15
CA LEU A 67 5.72 5.72 -0.77
C LEU A 67 5.15 4.48 -0.10
N GLU A 68 4.75 3.51 -0.90
CA GLU A 68 4.32 2.18 -0.46
C GLU A 68 5.25 1.11 -1.04
N THR A 69 5.71 0.17 -0.21
CA THR A 69 6.35 -1.07 -0.66
C THR A 69 5.37 -2.22 -0.47
N GLY A 70 5.00 -2.90 -1.56
CA GLY A 70 3.96 -3.93 -1.57
C GLY A 70 2.63 -3.39 -2.08
N THR A 71 2.43 -3.44 -3.41
CA THR A 71 1.20 -2.94 -4.03
C THR A 71 0.08 -3.97 -4.01
N TYR A 72 0.39 -5.25 -4.25
CA TYR A 72 -0.59 -6.31 -4.48
C TYR A 72 -1.65 -5.91 -5.54
N TYR A 73 -2.95 -5.85 -5.19
CA TYR A 73 -4.03 -5.33 -6.07
C TYR A 73 -4.23 -3.80 -5.98
N GLY A 74 -3.47 -3.13 -5.11
CA GLY A 74 -3.38 -1.68 -4.98
C GLY A 74 -4.48 -1.00 -4.18
N ALA A 75 -5.20 -1.73 -3.31
CA ALA A 75 -6.29 -1.15 -2.52
C ALA A 75 -5.81 0.05 -1.68
N ALA A 76 -4.72 -0.11 -0.93
CA ALA A 76 -4.11 0.95 -0.12
C ALA A 76 -3.52 2.07 -1.00
N SER A 77 -2.75 1.74 -2.04
CA SER A 77 -2.18 2.71 -2.98
C SER A 77 -3.23 3.59 -3.65
N ILE A 78 -4.33 3.00 -4.12
CA ILE A 78 -5.45 3.74 -4.73
C ILE A 78 -6.08 4.67 -3.70
N ALA A 79 -6.33 4.19 -2.48
CA ALA A 79 -6.94 4.99 -1.43
C ALA A 79 -6.06 6.18 -1.04
N MET A 80 -4.76 5.96 -0.82
CA MET A 80 -3.79 7.01 -0.53
C MET A 80 -3.66 8.02 -1.68
N ALA A 81 -3.70 7.55 -2.94
CA ALA A 81 -3.63 8.43 -4.11
C ALA A 81 -4.90 9.27 -4.28
N MET A 82 -6.08 8.69 -4.01
CA MET A 82 -7.34 9.42 -3.98
C MET A 82 -7.32 10.49 -2.89
N TYR A 83 -6.89 10.15 -1.68
CA TYR A 83 -6.76 11.10 -0.57
C TYR A 83 -5.80 12.24 -0.94
N SER A 84 -4.61 11.90 -1.41
CA SER A 84 -3.58 12.88 -1.79
C SER A 84 -4.09 13.83 -2.89
N LYS A 85 -4.78 13.30 -3.90
CA LYS A 85 -5.43 14.10 -4.94
C LYS A 85 -6.50 15.04 -4.38
N MET A 86 -7.34 14.54 -3.48
CA MET A 86 -8.46 15.32 -2.91
C MET A 86 -7.96 16.48 -2.05
N MET A 87 -6.86 16.28 -1.35
CA MET A 87 -6.28 17.26 -0.43
C MET A 87 -5.21 18.15 -1.08
N GLY A 88 -4.79 17.85 -2.32
CA GLY A 88 -3.74 18.59 -3.01
C GLY A 88 -2.34 18.34 -2.45
N LEU A 89 -2.09 17.14 -1.94
CA LEU A 89 -0.82 16.72 -1.33
C LEU A 89 0.15 16.16 -2.38
N GLY A 90 1.32 15.68 -1.96
CA GLY A 90 2.25 15.01 -2.87
C GLY A 90 1.69 13.73 -3.48
N ARG A 91 2.28 13.27 -4.58
CA ARG A 91 1.86 12.03 -5.25
C ARG A 91 2.22 10.80 -4.43
N VAL A 92 1.61 9.67 -4.78
CA VAL A 92 1.89 8.35 -4.19
C VAL A 92 2.75 7.54 -5.15
N ILE A 93 3.85 7.00 -4.66
CA ILE A 93 4.66 5.98 -5.32
C ILE A 93 4.27 4.63 -4.70
N THR A 94 4.08 3.61 -5.51
CA THR A 94 3.92 2.24 -5.02
C THR A 94 4.87 1.31 -5.75
N ILE A 95 5.53 0.44 -5.01
CA ILE A 95 6.58 -0.46 -5.51
C ILE A 95 6.13 -1.90 -5.30
N GLU A 96 6.23 -2.71 -6.35
CA GLU A 96 5.90 -4.13 -6.29
C GLU A 96 6.81 -4.91 -7.23
N ARG A 97 7.42 -5.98 -6.70
CA ARG A 97 8.35 -6.82 -7.46
C ARG A 97 7.59 -7.63 -8.52
N ASP A 98 6.38 -8.09 -8.17
CA ASP A 98 5.54 -8.94 -9.02
C ASP A 98 4.85 -8.21 -10.19
N MET A 99 5.22 -6.95 -10.45
CA MET A 99 4.69 -6.11 -11.53
C MET A 99 5.22 -6.49 -12.93
N GLY A 100 5.71 -7.71 -13.12
CA GLY A 100 6.20 -8.21 -14.41
C GLY A 100 7.58 -8.85 -14.37
N GLU A 101 8.21 -9.00 -13.21
CA GLU A 101 9.33 -9.92 -13.07
C GLU A 101 8.86 -11.36 -13.03
N VAL A 102 9.65 -12.21 -13.67
CA VAL A 102 9.47 -13.65 -13.66
C VAL A 102 10.00 -14.15 -12.34
N GLY A 103 9.12 -14.26 -11.35
CA GLY A 103 9.39 -15.11 -10.22
C GLY A 103 9.68 -16.52 -10.73
N ASP A 104 10.75 -17.14 -10.22
CA ASP A 104 10.68 -18.56 -9.96
C ASP A 104 9.32 -18.80 -9.31
N LEU A 105 8.58 -19.77 -9.83
CA LEU A 105 7.38 -20.30 -9.17
C LEU A 105 7.83 -20.87 -7.82
N CYS A 106 8.03 -19.99 -6.83
CA CYS A 106 8.03 -20.36 -5.44
C CYS A 106 6.56 -20.62 -5.13
N LEU A 107 6.14 -21.82 -5.51
CA LEU A 107 4.88 -22.42 -5.19
C LEU A 107 4.92 -22.75 -3.69
N GLU A 108 4.80 -21.73 -2.85
CA GLU A 108 4.32 -21.92 -1.47
C GLU A 108 2.85 -22.38 -1.56
N GLY A 109 2.66 -23.65 -1.94
CA GLY A 109 1.36 -24.29 -2.10
C GLY A 109 1.23 -25.34 -3.21
N PHE A 110 2.20 -25.48 -4.13
CA PHE A 110 2.15 -26.49 -5.20
C PHE A 110 3.55 -27.05 -5.48
N ASP A 111 4.04 -27.93 -4.62
CA ASP A 111 5.27 -28.69 -4.89
C ASP A 111 5.04 -29.65 -6.08
N LEU A 112 5.59 -29.32 -7.25
CA LEU A 112 5.62 -30.19 -8.42
C LEU A 112 6.99 -30.86 -8.64
N GLY A 113 7.92 -30.79 -7.68
CA GLY A 113 9.10 -31.65 -7.65
C GLY A 113 9.98 -31.64 -8.91
N LEU A 114 10.19 -30.48 -9.54
CA LEU A 114 11.15 -30.33 -10.64
C LEU A 114 12.28 -29.39 -10.20
N GLY A 115 13.47 -29.97 -10.04
CA GLY A 115 14.64 -29.35 -9.45
C GLY A 115 15.26 -28.19 -10.23
N GLU A 116 16.26 -27.59 -9.60
CA GLU A 116 16.98 -26.38 -10.00
C GLU A 116 17.56 -26.45 -11.43
N GLY A 117 17.29 -25.41 -12.22
CA GLY A 117 18.06 -25.09 -13.42
C GLY A 117 17.23 -25.00 -14.71
N PHE A 118 17.14 -23.77 -15.24
CA PHE A 118 16.64 -23.40 -16.58
C PHE A 118 15.12 -23.53 -16.79
N GLY A 119 14.36 -22.58 -16.24
CA GLY A 119 12.96 -22.32 -16.59
C GLY A 119 12.81 -21.23 -17.66
N LEU A 120 12.01 -21.47 -18.68
CA LEU A 120 11.62 -20.45 -19.66
C LEU A 120 10.77 -19.37 -18.94
N HIS A 121 11.29 -18.14 -18.91
CA HIS A 121 10.77 -17.07 -18.08
C HIS A 121 9.53 -16.39 -18.69
N LEU A 122 8.32 -16.82 -18.31
CA LEU A 122 7.07 -16.13 -18.65
C LEU A 122 6.59 -15.32 -17.43
N PRO A 123 6.08 -14.08 -17.60
CA PRO A 123 5.42 -13.36 -16.53
C PRO A 123 4.36 -14.26 -15.92
N SER A 124 4.29 -14.34 -14.58
CA SER A 124 3.15 -15.01 -13.96
C SER A 124 1.88 -14.31 -14.46
N SER A 125 0.89 -15.09 -14.92
CA SER A 125 -0.40 -14.53 -15.33
C SER A 125 -1.04 -13.68 -14.20
N TYR A 126 -0.65 -13.95 -12.96
CA TYR A 126 -1.01 -13.20 -11.77
C TYR A 126 -0.42 -11.79 -11.73
N GLY A 127 0.88 -11.61 -11.97
CA GLY A 127 1.51 -10.29 -11.96
C GLY A 127 0.92 -9.35 -13.02
N VAL A 128 0.77 -9.85 -14.25
CA VAL A 128 0.12 -9.10 -15.35
C VAL A 128 -1.32 -8.73 -14.98
N ARG A 129 -2.07 -9.64 -14.36
CA ARG A 129 -3.45 -9.39 -13.95
C ARG A 129 -3.55 -8.34 -12.83
N ARG A 130 -2.69 -8.40 -11.81
CA ARG A 130 -2.61 -7.37 -10.76
C ARG A 130 -2.35 -5.99 -11.36
N TRP A 131 -1.43 -5.91 -12.31
CA TRP A 131 -1.09 -4.66 -12.99
C TRP A 131 -2.25 -4.11 -13.83
N CYS A 132 -2.86 -4.94 -14.66
CA CYS A 132 -4.04 -4.54 -15.44
C CYS A 132 -5.15 -4.04 -14.51
N ASN A 133 -5.39 -4.73 -13.39
CA ASN A 133 -6.35 -4.30 -12.38
C ASN A 133 -5.97 -2.95 -11.76
N LEU A 134 -4.69 -2.75 -11.38
CA LEU A 134 -4.21 -1.48 -10.83
C LEU A 134 -4.39 -0.32 -11.81
N ILE A 135 -3.94 -0.46 -13.07
CA ILE A 135 -4.10 0.56 -14.12
C ILE A 135 -5.58 0.86 -14.36
N TYR A 136 -6.40 -0.19 -14.53
CA TYR A 136 -7.83 -0.04 -14.70
C TYR A 136 -8.46 0.74 -13.55
N ASN A 137 -8.07 0.40 -12.31
CA ASN A 137 -8.52 1.08 -11.12
C ASN A 137 -8.05 2.55 -11.06
N CYS A 138 -6.83 2.86 -11.49
CA CYS A 138 -6.34 4.23 -11.56
C CYS A 138 -7.13 5.09 -12.55
N VAL A 139 -7.40 4.53 -13.74
CA VAL A 139 -8.16 5.21 -14.79
C VAL A 139 -9.60 5.46 -14.34
N ARG A 140 -10.30 4.43 -13.85
CA ARG A 140 -11.71 4.57 -13.42
C ARG A 140 -11.87 5.54 -12.23
N SER A 141 -10.88 5.58 -11.33
CA SER A 141 -10.89 6.48 -10.17
C SER A 141 -10.36 7.89 -10.51
N ASN A 142 -10.00 8.13 -11.78
CA ASN A 142 -9.43 9.38 -12.26
C ASN A 142 -8.19 9.83 -11.45
N ILE A 143 -7.36 8.89 -10.99
CA ILE A 143 -6.12 9.17 -10.23
C ILE A 143 -4.86 9.04 -11.10
N GLY A 144 -5.02 9.03 -12.42
CA GLY A 144 -3.91 9.05 -13.37
C GLY A 144 -2.93 10.19 -13.05
N GLY A 145 -1.66 9.88 -12.91
CA GLY A 145 -0.60 10.84 -12.53
C GLY A 145 -0.51 11.16 -11.03
N TRP A 146 -1.42 10.65 -10.21
CA TRP A 146 -1.36 10.76 -8.74
C TRP A 146 -0.81 9.49 -8.08
N LEU A 147 -0.99 8.33 -8.71
CA LEU A 147 -0.31 7.09 -8.36
C LEU A 147 0.78 6.81 -9.41
N ILE A 148 2.01 6.58 -8.94
CA ILE A 148 3.19 6.22 -9.73
C ILE A 148 3.59 4.79 -9.34
N PRO A 149 3.04 3.79 -10.02
CA PRO A 149 3.45 2.40 -9.84
C PRO A 149 4.85 2.14 -10.42
N ILE A 150 5.68 1.42 -9.68
CA ILE A 150 7.03 1.00 -10.06
C ILE A 150 7.09 -0.51 -9.93
N GLY A 151 7.42 -1.16 -11.05
CA GLY A 151 7.58 -2.61 -11.09
C GLY A 151 9.03 -3.03 -11.01
N CYS A 152 9.55 -3.22 -9.81
CA CYS A 152 10.88 -3.76 -9.55
C CYS A 152 10.99 -4.24 -8.11
N ASP A 153 12.09 -4.94 -7.80
CA ASP A 153 12.48 -5.16 -6.42
C ASP A 153 12.60 -3.85 -5.62
N SER A 154 12.16 -3.86 -4.36
CA SER A 154 12.16 -2.66 -3.53
C SER A 154 13.56 -2.16 -3.22
N LEU A 155 14.56 -3.03 -3.04
CA LEU A 155 15.93 -2.58 -2.78
C LEU A 155 16.59 -2.06 -4.06
N LEU A 156 16.29 -2.63 -5.22
CA LEU A 156 16.73 -2.08 -6.50
C LEU A 156 16.16 -0.67 -6.76
N ALA A 157 14.94 -0.38 -6.28
CA ALA A 157 14.36 0.94 -6.48
C ALA A 157 15.11 2.05 -5.73
N LEU A 158 15.83 1.72 -4.64
CA LEU A 158 16.66 2.67 -3.89
C LEU A 158 17.78 3.27 -4.74
N ASP A 159 18.24 2.57 -5.78
CA ASP A 159 19.32 3.05 -6.66
C ASP A 159 18.91 4.23 -7.53
N PHE A 160 17.61 4.44 -7.75
CA PHE A 160 17.11 5.49 -8.63
C PHE A 160 15.97 6.32 -8.04
N LEU A 161 15.43 5.95 -6.88
CA LEU A 161 14.47 6.75 -6.14
C LEU A 161 15.17 7.64 -5.13
N SER A 162 14.92 8.94 -5.23
CA SER A 162 15.29 9.92 -4.21
C SER A 162 14.14 10.91 -3.91
N PRO A 163 12.89 10.42 -3.69
CA PRO A 163 11.78 11.31 -3.36
C PRO A 163 11.96 11.91 -1.96
N VAL A 164 11.35 13.07 -1.74
CA VAL A 164 11.14 13.61 -0.39
C VAL A 164 9.83 13.04 0.13
N LEU A 165 9.89 12.19 1.16
CA LEU A 165 8.71 11.48 1.68
C LEU A 165 8.12 12.20 2.89
N ARG A 166 6.80 12.41 2.86
CA ARG A 166 6.01 12.74 4.05
C ARG A 166 5.54 11.48 4.78
N MET A 167 5.35 10.40 4.02
CA MET A 167 4.87 9.14 4.55
C MET A 167 5.47 7.94 3.80
N LEU A 168 5.79 6.89 4.55
CA LEU A 168 6.25 5.59 4.08
C LEU A 168 5.30 4.53 4.63
N TYR A 169 4.78 3.65 3.77
CA TYR A 169 3.98 2.51 4.14
C TYR A 169 4.69 1.21 3.69
N VAL A 170 5.10 0.38 4.64
CA VAL A 170 5.79 -0.88 4.40
C VAL A 170 4.82 -2.04 4.55
N ASP A 171 4.48 -2.67 3.43
CA ASP A 171 3.45 -3.71 3.30
C ASP A 171 3.85 -4.78 2.25
N GLY A 172 5.15 -5.03 2.15
CA GLY A 172 5.77 -5.86 1.12
C GLY A 172 6.09 -7.28 1.60
N GLY A 173 7.34 -7.70 1.43
CA GLY A 173 7.75 -9.05 1.83
C GLY A 173 7.82 -9.23 3.35
N HIS A 174 7.31 -10.35 3.85
CA HIS A 174 7.22 -10.63 5.30
C HIS A 174 8.50 -11.20 5.94
N SER A 175 9.59 -11.35 5.16
CA SER A 175 10.89 -11.75 5.71
C SER A 175 11.53 -10.60 6.49
N TYR A 176 12.35 -10.92 7.48
CA TYR A 176 13.06 -9.91 8.28
C TYR A 176 13.96 -9.04 7.40
N GLU A 177 14.68 -9.64 6.45
CA GLU A 177 15.63 -8.96 5.58
C GLU A 177 14.93 -7.94 4.67
N VAL A 178 13.79 -8.31 4.09
CA VAL A 178 13.00 -7.41 3.23
C VAL A 178 12.40 -6.27 4.05
N ALA A 179 11.67 -6.58 5.13
CA ALA A 179 11.03 -5.56 5.96
C ALA A 179 12.06 -4.57 6.55
N LYS A 180 13.17 -5.08 7.09
CA LYS A 180 14.26 -4.23 7.60
C LYS A 180 14.91 -3.41 6.51
N GLY A 181 15.14 -4.00 5.33
CA GLY A 181 15.69 -3.32 4.16
C GLY A 181 14.81 -2.15 3.72
N ASP A 182 13.50 -2.34 3.65
CA ASP A 182 12.55 -1.29 3.28
C ASP A 182 12.48 -0.19 4.36
N ILE A 183 12.39 -0.55 5.65
CA ILE A 183 12.36 0.43 6.74
C ILE A 183 13.62 1.30 6.73
N LEU A 184 14.81 0.70 6.62
CA LEU A 184 16.07 1.45 6.65
C LEU A 184 16.30 2.23 5.35
N GLY A 185 16.09 1.58 4.20
CA GLY A 185 16.38 2.18 2.89
C GLY A 185 15.50 3.38 2.57
N TYR A 186 14.21 3.28 2.83
CA TYR A 186 13.26 4.37 2.59
C TYR A 186 13.08 5.29 3.80
N GLY A 187 13.37 4.82 5.01
CA GLY A 187 13.25 5.60 6.23
C GLY A 187 14.11 6.87 6.22
N ASP A 188 15.25 6.88 5.52
CA ASP A 188 16.10 8.07 5.36
C ASP A 188 15.56 9.09 4.36
N MET A 189 14.60 8.70 3.52
CA MET A 189 13.91 9.61 2.61
C MET A 189 12.73 10.33 3.27
N LEU A 190 12.32 9.90 4.48
CA LEU A 190 11.32 10.60 5.29
C LEU A 190 11.88 11.91 5.82
N VAL A 191 11.13 12.99 5.63
CA VAL A 191 11.41 14.26 6.30
C VAL A 191 11.18 14.14 7.81
N SER A 192 11.84 14.98 8.60
CA SER A 192 11.56 15.12 10.03
C SER A 192 10.08 15.45 10.25
N GLY A 193 9.44 14.76 11.19
CA GLY A 193 7.99 14.80 11.40
C GLY A 193 7.16 13.97 10.40
N GLY A 194 7.81 13.34 9.41
CA GLY A 194 7.20 12.38 8.49
C GLY A 194 6.84 11.07 9.20
N LEU A 195 5.93 10.31 8.59
CA LEU A 195 5.36 9.11 9.19
C LEU A 195 5.82 7.84 8.47
N ILE A 196 6.32 6.86 9.19
CA ILE A 196 6.39 5.47 8.71
C ILE A 196 5.22 4.67 9.29
N VAL A 197 4.65 3.77 8.49
CA VAL A 197 3.69 2.76 8.91
C VAL A 197 4.17 1.42 8.38
N VAL A 198 4.28 0.41 9.22
CA VAL A 198 4.66 -0.96 8.85
C VAL A 198 3.49 -1.86 9.19
N ASP A 199 2.96 -2.61 8.21
CA ASP A 199 1.86 -3.54 8.44
C ASP A 199 2.36 -4.90 8.94
N ASP A 200 1.42 -5.81 9.23
CA ASP A 200 1.70 -7.21 9.58
C ASP A 200 2.58 -7.39 10.83
N TYR A 201 2.50 -6.45 11.79
CA TYR A 201 3.11 -6.60 13.10
C TYR A 201 2.30 -7.57 13.97
N ASN A 202 2.43 -8.87 13.70
CA ASN A 202 1.77 -9.93 14.45
C ASN A 202 2.53 -11.27 14.38
N GLU A 203 2.15 -12.24 15.22
CA GLU A 203 2.83 -13.53 15.35
C GLU A 203 2.88 -14.36 14.05
N GLY A 204 2.00 -14.09 13.08
CA GLY A 204 2.03 -14.70 11.75
C GLY A 204 3.20 -14.23 10.88
N HIS A 205 3.79 -13.08 11.20
CA HIS A 205 4.84 -12.43 10.42
C HIS A 205 6.01 -12.01 11.32
N MET A 206 6.59 -12.99 12.03
CA MET A 206 7.72 -12.76 12.96
C MET A 206 8.92 -12.03 12.34
N GLY A 207 9.14 -12.18 11.03
CA GLY A 207 10.18 -11.43 10.31
C GLY A 207 9.96 -9.92 10.38
N VAL A 208 8.73 -9.48 10.13
CA VAL A 208 8.31 -8.08 10.23
C VAL A 208 8.39 -7.59 11.66
N MET A 209 7.85 -8.35 12.63
CA MET A 209 7.93 -7.98 14.05
C MET A 209 9.37 -7.74 14.50
N ARG A 210 10.28 -8.65 14.15
CA ARG A 210 11.70 -8.51 14.51
C ARG A 210 12.34 -7.28 13.87
N ALA A 211 12.01 -6.96 12.63
CA ALA A 211 12.54 -5.77 11.94
C ALA A 211 12.03 -4.48 12.61
N VAL A 212 10.73 -4.43 12.93
CA VAL A 212 10.10 -3.30 13.63
C VAL A 212 10.67 -3.13 15.04
N ASP A 213 10.79 -4.21 15.81
CA ASP A 213 11.36 -4.18 17.17
C ASP A 213 12.79 -3.62 17.18
N GLU A 214 13.62 -4.09 16.25
CA GLU A 214 15.01 -3.68 16.18
C GLU A 214 15.18 -2.24 15.69
N VAL A 215 14.49 -1.86 14.60
CA VAL A 215 14.75 -0.59 13.91
C VAL A 215 13.86 0.54 14.43
N MET A 216 12.59 0.25 14.71
CA MET A 216 11.63 1.27 15.12
C MET A 216 11.57 1.45 16.63
N PHE A 217 11.41 0.37 17.39
CA PHE A 217 11.33 0.46 18.86
C PHE A 217 12.72 0.54 19.52
N GLY A 218 13.71 -0.14 18.97
CA GLY A 218 15.08 -0.18 19.49
C GLY A 218 16.03 0.86 18.89
N GLY A 219 15.63 1.56 17.82
CA GLY A 219 16.46 2.51 17.09
C GLY A 219 16.25 3.97 17.49
N GLU A 220 17.11 4.84 16.96
CA GLU A 220 17.03 6.31 17.16
C GLU A 220 16.40 7.03 15.97
N MET A 221 15.96 6.29 14.93
CA MET A 221 15.44 6.87 13.70
C MET A 221 14.08 7.56 13.90
N PHE A 222 13.32 7.16 14.92
CA PHE A 222 11.95 7.63 15.15
C PHE A 222 11.79 8.18 16.58
N THR A 223 11.10 9.32 16.70
CA THR A 223 10.84 10.00 17.99
C THR A 223 9.77 9.32 18.82
N SER A 224 8.83 8.64 18.16
CA SER A 224 7.75 7.90 18.80
C SER A 224 7.32 6.75 17.91
N CYS A 225 7.06 5.60 18.51
CA CYS A 225 6.51 4.42 17.84
C CYS A 225 5.32 3.89 18.63
N GLU A 226 4.24 3.52 17.94
CA GLU A 226 3.06 2.91 18.58
C GLU A 226 2.45 1.82 17.69
N VAL A 227 1.89 0.81 18.35
CA VAL A 227 1.12 -0.26 17.70
C VAL A 227 -0.32 0.21 17.51
N VAL A 228 -0.85 0.10 16.29
CA VAL A 228 -2.21 0.50 15.92
C VAL A 228 -2.85 -0.61 15.08
N GLY A 229 -3.67 -1.46 15.72
CA GLY A 229 -4.19 -2.67 15.07
C GLY A 229 -3.07 -3.68 14.80
N SER A 230 -2.94 -4.14 13.55
CA SER A 230 -1.81 -4.95 13.06
C SER A 230 -0.63 -4.10 12.58
N MET A 231 -0.74 -2.77 12.56
CA MET A 231 0.31 -1.88 12.07
C MET A 231 1.13 -1.32 13.22
N VAL A 232 2.36 -0.91 12.92
CA VAL A 232 3.16 -0.03 13.77
C VAL A 232 3.42 1.27 13.03
N LYS A 233 3.14 2.40 13.68
CA LYS A 233 3.51 3.71 13.14
C LYS A 233 4.72 4.26 13.88
N GLY A 234 5.56 5.02 13.18
CA GLY A 234 6.70 5.75 13.72
C GLY A 234 6.79 7.16 13.16
N VAL A 235 7.19 8.14 13.98
CA VAL A 235 7.42 9.53 13.53
C VAL A 235 8.91 9.79 13.40
N LYS A 236 9.38 10.17 12.20
CA LYS A 236 10.80 10.43 11.93
C LYS A 236 11.32 11.61 12.77
N VAL A 237 12.53 11.46 13.32
CA VAL A 237 13.27 12.54 14.01
C VAL A 237 13.51 13.73 13.10
#